data_AF-A0A8J5SPG8-F1
#
_entry.id   AF-A0A8J5SPG8-F1
#
_cell.length_a   1.000
_cell.length_b   1.000
_cell.length_c   1.000
_cell.angle_alpha   90.00
_cell.angle_beta   90.00
_cell.angle_gamma   90.00
#
_symmetry.space_group_name_H-M   'P 1'
#
loop_
_entity.id
_entity.type
_entity.pdbx_description
1 polymer ?
#
loop_
_entity_poly.entity_id
_entity_poly.type
_entity_poly.pdbx_seq_one_letter_code
_entity_poly.pdbx_strand_id
1 'polypeptide(L)'
;MGNPPELYYKILNISKDTSHKEIRAAYKTLVRQWHPDKHPPSSKNEAEARFKAITEAYEALLDQQENRAAFGSRSNVDGKRDRTERTAAAAAAGSGVGGGAAAADGIGSGRASVKPRAQSEKVAPRTAPCTPAREFSKKVYSSTDIREGGCAGRRAFANFSSYVVRKAPPLERKVECTLEDLCNGCKKEVKYTRAVVTMNGLIAKKEVTRTIRVKPGWKKGMKVMFEGMGDERPGCLPGDAVFTIAEKKHKVFKRKGNDLVLKAEVPLVSALTGWSFSFRLLGGDKMSCSFRDEVIFPGYEKVVPGEGMSVSGASKGSRGDLRVKFDVVFPKNLTDEQRVGLANILRCCA
;
A
#
# COMPACT_ATOMS: atom_id res chain seq x y z
N MET A 1 -34.71 0.72 -29.78
CA MET A 1 -34.22 1.89 -30.55
C MET A 1 -33.24 2.62 -29.64
N GLY A 2 -31.94 2.36 -29.78
CA GLY A 2 -30.94 3.07 -28.98
C GLY A 2 -30.87 4.54 -29.42
N ASN A 3 -30.72 5.46 -28.47
CA ASN A 3 -30.56 6.87 -28.81
C ASN A 3 -29.30 7.04 -29.68
N PRO A 4 -29.35 7.84 -30.77
CA PRO A 4 -28.19 8.08 -31.62
C PRO A 4 -27.06 8.68 -30.78
N PRO A 5 -25.79 8.32 -31.05
CA PRO A 5 -24.67 8.65 -30.18
C PRO A 5 -24.40 10.14 -30.06
N GLU A 6 -24.84 10.93 -31.04
CA GLU A 6 -24.78 12.39 -31.00
C GLU A 6 -25.61 13.02 -29.87
N LEU A 7 -26.62 12.32 -29.36
CA LEU A 7 -27.44 12.78 -28.25
C LEU A 7 -26.74 12.62 -26.90
N TYR A 8 -25.84 11.65 -26.74
CA TYR A 8 -25.14 11.41 -25.47
C TYR A 8 -24.17 12.54 -25.12
N TYR A 9 -23.46 13.08 -26.12
CA TYR A 9 -22.61 14.27 -25.94
C TYR A 9 -23.42 15.50 -25.54
N LYS A 10 -24.64 15.65 -26.10
CA LYS A 10 -25.57 16.74 -25.73
C LYS A 10 -26.13 16.56 -24.32
N ILE A 11 -26.46 15.32 -23.91
CA ILE A 11 -26.98 15.01 -22.57
C ILE A 11 -25.93 15.31 -21.49
N LEU A 12 -24.66 15.03 -21.77
CA LEU A 12 -23.55 15.28 -20.86
C LEU A 12 -22.97 16.71 -20.98
N ASN A 13 -23.50 17.55 -21.89
CA ASN A 13 -23.01 18.91 -22.17
C ASN A 13 -21.50 18.97 -22.49
N ILE A 14 -21.03 18.05 -23.33
CA ILE A 14 -19.62 17.94 -23.74
C ILE A 14 -19.48 17.94 -25.26
N SER A 15 -18.30 18.34 -25.76
CA SER A 15 -18.01 18.31 -27.20
C SER A 15 -17.66 16.89 -27.69
N LYS A 16 -17.87 16.62 -28.99
CA LYS A 16 -17.62 15.30 -29.61
C LYS A 16 -16.15 14.84 -29.54
N ASP A 17 -15.22 15.77 -29.38
CA ASP A 17 -13.77 15.51 -29.35
C ASP A 17 -13.17 15.46 -27.92
N THR A 18 -14.01 15.43 -26.88
CA THR A 18 -13.55 15.50 -25.49
C THR A 18 -12.84 14.23 -25.02
N SER A 19 -11.87 14.40 -24.12
CA SER A 19 -11.09 13.31 -23.54
C SER A 19 -11.91 12.53 -22.52
N HIS A 20 -11.63 11.23 -22.35
CA HIS A 20 -12.28 10.38 -21.34
C HIS A 20 -12.22 10.94 -19.90
N LYS A 21 -11.21 11.74 -19.57
CA LYS A 21 -11.12 12.44 -18.28
C LYS A 21 -12.23 13.49 -18.11
N GLU A 22 -12.58 14.19 -19.18
CA GLU A 22 -13.62 15.23 -19.20
C GLU A 22 -15.01 14.61 -19.17
N ILE A 23 -15.22 13.49 -19.88
CA ILE A 23 -16.47 12.72 -19.81
C ILE A 23 -16.78 12.31 -18.35
N ARG A 24 -15.78 11.79 -17.63
CA ARG A 24 -15.91 11.41 -16.21
C ARG A 24 -16.19 12.62 -15.31
N ALA A 25 -15.57 13.76 -15.60
CA ALA A 25 -15.77 14.99 -14.82
C ALA A 25 -17.19 15.56 -15.00
N ALA A 26 -17.69 15.58 -16.24
CA ALA A 26 -19.05 15.99 -16.57
C ALA A 26 -20.09 15.08 -15.93
N TYR A 27 -19.92 13.76 -16.04
CA TYR A 27 -20.78 12.78 -15.38
C TYR A 27 -20.87 13.00 -13.87
N LYS A 28 -19.73 13.17 -13.18
CA LYS A 28 -19.70 13.39 -11.73
C LYS A 28 -20.43 14.68 -11.32
N THR A 29 -20.37 15.71 -12.17
CA THR A 29 -21.03 17.00 -11.93
C THR A 29 -22.54 16.84 -12.07
N LEU A 30 -23.01 16.19 -13.14
CA LEU A 30 -24.42 15.99 -13.45
C LEU A 30 -25.11 15.01 -12.49
N VAL A 31 -24.42 13.94 -12.08
CA VAL A 31 -24.90 13.00 -11.04
C VAL A 31 -25.13 13.72 -9.72
N ARG A 32 -24.21 14.61 -9.33
CA ARG A 32 -24.35 15.38 -8.09
C ARG A 32 -25.52 16.37 -8.16
N GLN A 33 -25.84 16.85 -9.36
CA GLN A 33 -26.91 17.82 -9.62
C GLN A 33 -28.28 17.16 -9.69
N TRP A 34 -28.39 15.96 -10.29
CA TRP A 34 -29.66 15.27 -10.52
C TRP A 34 -29.86 14.02 -9.64
N HIS A 35 -29.18 13.96 -8.49
CA HIS A 35 -29.34 12.83 -7.57
C HIS A 35 -30.76 12.82 -6.94
N PRO A 36 -31.50 11.69 -6.97
CA PRO A 36 -32.89 11.64 -6.52
C PRO A 36 -33.11 12.01 -5.04
N ASP A 37 -32.07 11.83 -4.21
CA ASP A 37 -32.08 12.18 -2.78
C ASP A 37 -31.98 13.70 -2.50
N LYS A 38 -31.53 14.50 -3.48
CA LYS A 38 -31.35 15.96 -3.31
C LYS A 38 -32.51 16.80 -3.80
N HIS A 39 -33.50 16.17 -4.44
CA HIS A 39 -34.64 16.85 -5.04
C HIS A 39 -35.92 16.63 -4.23
N PRO A 40 -36.77 17.66 -4.08
CA PRO A 40 -38.05 17.54 -3.41
C PRO A 40 -38.98 16.55 -4.13
N PRO A 41 -40.00 16.00 -3.44
CA PRO A 41 -40.86 14.94 -3.98
C PRO A 41 -41.64 15.35 -5.24
N SER A 42 -41.82 16.64 -5.50
CA SER A 42 -42.48 17.17 -6.69
C SER A 42 -41.63 17.09 -7.97
N SER A 43 -40.30 17.20 -7.89
CA SER A 43 -39.39 17.14 -9.05
C SER A 43 -38.59 15.83 -9.13
N LYS A 44 -38.90 14.86 -8.25
CA LYS A 44 -38.20 13.58 -8.16
C LYS A 44 -38.27 12.77 -9.45
N ASN A 45 -39.44 12.71 -10.09
CA ASN A 45 -39.63 11.96 -11.34
C ASN A 45 -38.78 12.51 -12.49
N GLU A 46 -38.63 13.84 -12.57
CA GLU A 46 -37.78 14.49 -13.57
C GLU A 46 -36.30 14.27 -13.29
N ALA A 47 -35.89 14.32 -12.01
CA ALA A 47 -34.53 14.04 -11.61
C ALA A 47 -34.13 12.59 -11.89
N GLU A 48 -35.01 11.63 -11.64
CA GLU A 48 -34.80 10.21 -11.96
C GLU A 48 -34.68 9.98 -13.48
N ALA A 49 -35.54 10.62 -14.28
CA ALA A 49 -35.47 10.53 -15.74
C ALA A 49 -34.15 11.10 -16.29
N ARG A 50 -33.72 12.27 -15.77
CA ARG A 50 -32.43 12.88 -16.13
C ARG A 50 -31.25 12.04 -15.67
N PHE A 51 -31.29 11.52 -14.45
CA PHE A 51 -30.26 10.65 -13.89
C PHE A 51 -30.07 9.39 -14.75
N LYS A 52 -31.16 8.73 -15.14
CA LYS A 52 -31.12 7.55 -16.02
C LYS A 52 -30.50 7.87 -17.38
N ALA A 53 -30.89 8.99 -18.00
CA ALA A 53 -30.32 9.41 -19.28
C ALA A 53 -28.82 9.74 -19.18
N ILE A 54 -28.37 10.34 -18.06
CA ILE A 54 -26.95 10.65 -17.81
C ILE A 54 -26.13 9.36 -17.65
N THR A 55 -26.65 8.35 -16.94
CA THR A 55 -25.97 7.06 -16.76
C THR A 55 -25.88 6.29 -18.07
N GLU A 56 -26.98 6.22 -18.83
CA GLU A 56 -27.01 5.56 -20.15
C GLU A 56 -26.03 6.23 -21.13
N ALA A 57 -25.98 7.57 -21.14
CA ALA A 57 -25.02 8.32 -21.96
C ALA A 57 -23.57 8.03 -21.58
N TYR A 58 -23.26 7.93 -20.29
CA TYR A 58 -21.91 7.65 -19.82
C TYR A 58 -21.43 6.24 -20.21
N GLU A 59 -22.28 5.23 -20.02
CA GLU A 59 -21.98 3.85 -20.39
C GLU A 59 -21.78 3.68 -21.90
N ALA A 60 -22.67 4.26 -22.72
CA ALA A 60 -22.57 4.19 -24.17
C ALA A 60 -21.29 4.84 -24.71
N LEU A 61 -20.85 5.97 -24.13
CA LEU A 61 -19.61 6.64 -24.54
C LEU A 61 -18.36 5.87 -24.10
N LEU A 62 -18.41 5.19 -22.96
CA LEU A 62 -17.31 4.34 -22.49
C LEU A 62 -17.10 3.18 -23.48
N ASP A 63 -18.20 2.51 -23.86
CA ASP A 63 -18.19 1.40 -24.83
C ASP A 63 -17.74 1.85 -26.22
N GLN A 64 -18.14 3.05 -26.67
CA GLN A 64 -17.67 3.59 -27.94
C GLN A 64 -16.17 3.86 -27.95
N GLN A 65 -15.61 4.36 -26.84
CA GLN A 65 -14.19 4.63 -26.75
C GLN A 65 -13.35 3.35 -26.66
N GLU A 66 -13.85 2.33 -25.95
CA GLU A 66 -13.24 1.00 -25.88
C GLU A 66 -13.31 0.26 -27.23
N ASN A 67 -14.45 0.32 -27.93
CA ASN A 67 -14.59 -0.26 -29.27
C ASN A 67 -13.80 0.50 -30.34
N ARG A 68 -13.65 1.82 -30.23
CA ARG A 68 -12.76 2.62 -31.10
C ARG A 68 -11.30 2.25 -30.90
N ALA A 69 -10.89 1.94 -29.68
CA ALA A 69 -9.55 1.44 -29.39
C ALA A 69 -9.32 0.03 -29.98
N ALA A 70 -10.37 -0.81 -30.06
CA ALA A 70 -10.29 -2.15 -30.66
C ALA A 70 -10.23 -2.14 -32.20
N PHE A 71 -10.91 -1.21 -32.87
CA PHE A 71 -10.93 -1.10 -34.34
C PHE A 71 -9.88 -0.14 -34.94
N GLY A 72 -9.31 0.77 -34.14
CA GLY A 72 -8.28 1.73 -34.58
C GLY A 72 -6.91 1.13 -34.95
N SER A 73 -6.73 -0.18 -34.84
CA SER A 73 -5.51 -0.88 -35.27
C SER A 73 -5.63 -1.59 -36.63
N ARG A 74 -6.70 -1.39 -37.39
CA ARG A 74 -6.95 -2.12 -38.65
C ARG A 74 -7.39 -1.28 -39.87
N SER A 75 -7.17 0.03 -39.86
CA SER A 75 -7.36 0.87 -41.05
C SER A 75 -6.12 1.71 -41.32
N ASN A 76 -5.10 1.06 -41.87
CA ASN A 76 -4.12 1.71 -42.73
C ASN A 76 -3.65 0.71 -43.80
N VAL A 77 -4.51 0.50 -44.81
CA VAL A 77 -4.14 -0.14 -46.07
C VAL A 77 -4.73 0.72 -47.18
N ASP A 78 -3.83 1.38 -47.91
CA ASP A 78 -3.89 1.94 -49.27
C ASP A 78 -3.07 3.24 -49.24
N GLY A 79 -1.89 3.38 -49.84
CA GLY A 79 -1.23 2.58 -50.85
C GLY A 79 -0.48 3.55 -51.77
N LYS A 80 0.83 3.74 -51.59
CA LYS A 80 1.75 3.98 -52.71
C LYS A 80 3.20 3.79 -52.27
N ARG A 81 3.83 2.76 -52.81
CA ARG A 81 5.29 2.69 -52.96
C ARG A 81 5.64 3.65 -54.10
N ASP A 82 6.69 4.45 -53.94
CA ASP A 82 7.72 4.46 -54.98
C ASP A 82 9.10 4.81 -54.41
N ARG A 83 10.10 4.30 -55.10
CA ARG A 83 11.51 4.15 -54.75
C ARG A 83 12.32 4.97 -55.73
N THR A 84 13.09 5.97 -55.27
CA THR A 84 14.23 6.51 -56.05
C THR A 84 15.25 7.25 -55.17
N GLU A 85 16.44 6.64 -55.14
CA GLU A 85 17.81 7.18 -55.21
C GLU A 85 18.22 8.57 -54.63
N ARG A 86 19.31 8.48 -53.85
CA ARG A 86 20.48 9.37 -53.69
C ARG A 86 20.46 10.74 -54.40
N THR A 87 20.80 11.80 -53.65
CA THR A 87 22.02 12.62 -53.84
C THR A 87 22.26 13.59 -52.67
N ALA A 88 23.49 14.07 -52.61
CA ALA A 88 24.15 14.86 -51.59
C ALA A 88 23.63 16.30 -51.40
N ALA A 89 24.20 16.92 -50.35
CA ALA A 89 24.62 18.32 -50.24
C ALA A 89 23.65 19.35 -49.64
N ALA A 90 24.07 19.82 -48.46
CA ALA A 90 24.46 21.20 -48.16
C ALA A 90 23.41 22.33 -48.07
N ALA A 91 23.75 23.21 -47.12
CA ALA A 91 23.49 24.66 -47.09
C ALA A 91 22.15 25.16 -46.54
N ALA A 92 22.23 25.63 -45.29
CA ALA A 92 22.22 27.04 -44.90
C ALA A 92 21.02 27.95 -45.25
N ALA A 93 20.76 28.83 -44.26
CA ALA A 93 19.95 30.05 -44.27
C ALA A 93 18.43 29.85 -44.29
N GLY A 94 17.64 30.54 -43.48
CA GLY A 94 17.93 31.59 -42.51
C GLY A 94 16.63 32.20 -41.99
N SER A 95 16.78 33.03 -40.95
CA SER A 95 15.87 34.09 -40.50
C SER A 95 14.60 33.73 -39.75
N GLY A 96 14.60 34.07 -38.46
CA GLY A 96 14.04 35.38 -38.11
C GLY A 96 13.10 35.44 -36.90
N VAL A 97 13.52 36.27 -35.92
CA VAL A 97 12.69 37.10 -35.01
C VAL A 97 11.91 36.33 -33.92
N GLY A 98 11.97 36.67 -32.63
CA GLY A 98 12.54 37.79 -31.90
C GLY A 98 11.74 38.00 -30.59
N GLY A 99 12.44 38.39 -29.52
CA GLY A 99 11.90 39.05 -28.31
C GLY A 99 11.10 38.16 -27.33
N GLY A 100 11.31 38.14 -26.01
CA GLY A 100 12.02 39.07 -25.15
C GLY A 100 11.05 39.73 -24.15
N ALA A 101 11.42 39.65 -22.87
CA ALA A 101 11.02 40.50 -21.73
C ALA A 101 9.72 40.18 -20.95
N ALA A 102 9.97 39.59 -19.78
CA ALA A 102 9.59 40.04 -18.43
C ALA A 102 8.72 41.31 -18.27
N ALA A 103 7.77 41.24 -17.33
CA ALA A 103 7.59 42.26 -16.30
C ALA A 103 6.77 41.69 -15.13
N ALA A 104 7.23 42.03 -13.93
CA ALA A 104 6.56 41.83 -12.67
C ALA A 104 5.44 42.88 -12.48
N ASP A 105 4.46 42.59 -11.63
CA ASP A 105 3.92 43.58 -10.71
C ASP A 105 3.22 42.89 -9.52
N GLY A 106 3.57 43.37 -8.33
CA GLY A 106 2.96 42.97 -7.05
C GLY A 106 1.90 43.97 -6.59
N ILE A 107 1.38 43.70 -5.38
CA ILE A 107 0.55 44.49 -4.42
C ILE A 107 -0.45 43.47 -3.83
N GLY A 108 -0.64 43.25 -2.53
CA GLY A 108 -0.28 43.95 -1.31
C GLY A 108 -1.50 44.05 -0.37
N SER A 109 -1.29 43.85 0.95
CA SER A 109 -2.23 43.93 2.09
C SER A 109 -3.11 42.69 2.39
N GLY A 110 -3.27 42.16 3.62
CA GLY A 110 -2.79 42.52 4.95
C GLY A 110 -3.92 42.93 5.90
N ARG A 111 -4.35 42.06 6.84
CA ARG A 111 -4.55 42.37 8.28
C ARG A 111 -5.18 41.23 9.10
N ALA A 112 -4.74 41.17 10.34
CA ALA A 112 -5.09 40.26 11.42
C ALA A 112 -6.23 40.79 12.33
N SER A 113 -6.88 39.93 13.12
CA SER A 113 -7.15 40.13 14.58
C SER A 113 -7.93 38.97 15.25
N VAL A 114 -7.24 38.30 16.18
CA VAL A 114 -7.54 37.92 17.59
C VAL A 114 -9.00 37.96 18.15
N LYS A 115 -9.48 36.77 18.60
CA LYS A 115 -10.12 36.27 19.89
C LYS A 115 -10.76 37.28 20.90
N PRO A 116 -11.65 36.91 21.89
CA PRO A 116 -11.64 35.67 22.73
C PRO A 116 -12.96 35.17 23.43
N ARG A 117 -12.81 34.19 24.35
CA ARG A 117 -13.59 33.86 25.59
C ARG A 117 -14.54 32.64 25.50
N ALA A 118 -14.25 31.45 26.07
CA ALA A 118 -14.09 30.96 27.47
C ALA A 118 -15.43 30.84 28.23
N GLN A 119 -15.85 29.68 28.77
CA GLN A 119 -15.47 29.07 30.07
C GLN A 119 -16.16 27.67 30.18
N SER A 120 -15.48 26.53 30.47
CA SER A 120 -15.06 25.95 31.79
C SER A 120 -16.24 25.27 32.55
N GLU A 121 -16.18 24.13 33.28
CA GLU A 121 -15.18 23.31 33.99
C GLU A 121 -15.70 21.85 34.18
N LYS A 122 -14.83 20.83 34.10
CA LYS A 122 -14.35 19.88 35.15
C LYS A 122 -15.36 18.96 35.84
N VAL A 123 -15.06 17.66 35.88
CA VAL A 123 -14.70 16.86 37.09
C VAL A 123 -14.30 15.43 36.67
N ALA A 124 -13.20 14.93 37.25
CA ALA A 124 -12.66 13.56 37.12
C ALA A 124 -13.02 12.71 38.37
N PRO A 125 -12.34 11.59 38.66
CA PRO A 125 -12.35 10.25 38.05
C PRO A 125 -12.85 9.17 39.05
N ARG A 126 -12.97 7.89 38.65
CA ARG A 126 -12.53 6.71 39.45
C ARG A 126 -12.79 5.34 38.78
N THR A 127 -11.69 4.59 38.67
CA THR A 127 -11.47 3.15 38.92
C THR A 127 -12.15 2.04 38.09
N ALA A 128 -11.28 1.14 37.60
CA ALA A 128 -11.46 -0.13 36.86
C ALA A 128 -12.20 -1.22 37.71
N PRO A 129 -12.55 -2.46 37.23
CA PRO A 129 -11.68 -3.37 36.43
C PRO A 129 -12.33 -4.37 35.42
N CYS A 130 -11.44 -4.97 34.59
CA CYS A 130 -11.35 -6.34 34.01
C CYS A 130 -12.53 -7.09 33.28
N THR A 131 -12.26 -7.39 31.99
CA THR A 131 -12.41 -8.68 31.23
C THR A 131 -13.79 -9.32 30.95
N PRO A 132 -13.94 -10.26 29.97
CA PRO A 132 -13.17 -10.57 28.75
C PRO A 132 -14.04 -10.72 27.45
N ALA A 133 -13.36 -11.08 26.37
CA ALA A 133 -13.80 -11.32 24.99
C ALA A 133 -15.06 -12.18 24.81
N ARG A 134 -15.90 -11.80 23.84
CA ARG A 134 -17.04 -12.59 23.37
C ARG A 134 -16.65 -13.38 22.12
N GLU A 135 -16.33 -14.65 22.32
CA GLU A 135 -16.22 -15.65 21.27
C GLU A 135 -17.58 -15.86 20.58
N PHE A 136 -17.60 -15.69 19.25
CA PHE A 136 -18.72 -16.13 18.42
C PHE A 136 -18.53 -17.62 18.10
N SER A 137 -19.05 -18.48 18.97
CA SER A 137 -19.18 -19.90 18.69
C SER A 137 -20.33 -20.12 17.71
N LYS A 138 -19.99 -20.61 16.52
CA LYS A 138 -20.96 -21.07 15.51
C LYS A 138 -21.57 -22.37 16.02
N LYS A 139 -22.87 -22.38 16.32
CA LYS A 139 -23.63 -23.60 16.58
C LYS A 139 -23.66 -24.47 15.32
N VAL A 140 -22.97 -25.61 15.41
CA VAL A 140 -23.12 -26.74 14.51
C VAL A 140 -24.37 -27.51 14.97
N TYR A 141 -25.41 -27.55 14.15
CA TYR A 141 -26.51 -28.50 14.34
C TYR A 141 -26.07 -29.82 13.72
N SER A 142 -25.73 -30.80 14.56
CA SER A 142 -25.68 -32.21 14.17
C SER A 142 -27.09 -32.79 14.28
N SER A 143 -27.61 -33.23 13.15
CA SER A 143 -28.87 -33.95 13.04
C SER A 143 -28.68 -35.39 13.50
N THR A 144 -29.31 -35.77 14.60
CA THR A 144 -29.73 -37.14 14.90
C THR A 144 -30.71 -37.06 16.07
N ASP A 145 -31.98 -37.33 15.79
CA ASP A 145 -32.96 -38.00 16.64
C ASP A 145 -34.35 -37.80 16.03
N ILE A 146 -34.77 -38.78 15.24
CA ILE A 146 -36.18 -38.93 14.83
C ILE A 146 -36.85 -39.73 15.94
N ARG A 147 -37.75 -39.08 16.67
CA ARG A 147 -38.76 -39.74 17.50
C ARG A 147 -40.14 -39.42 16.95
N GLU A 148 -40.92 -40.47 16.78
CA GLU A 148 -42.29 -40.48 16.25
C GLU A 148 -43.23 -39.54 17.03
N GLY A 149 -44.13 -38.88 16.30
CA GLY A 149 -45.23 -38.09 16.86
C GLY A 149 -45.80 -37.13 15.82
N GLY A 150 -46.93 -37.49 15.21
CA GLY A 150 -47.55 -36.75 14.11
C GLY A 150 -48.16 -35.40 14.48
N CYS A 151 -48.27 -34.51 13.47
CA CYS A 151 -49.54 -33.95 12.99
C CYS A 151 -49.33 -32.78 12.00
N ALA A 152 -50.08 -32.85 10.91
CA ALA A 152 -50.67 -31.74 10.15
C ALA A 152 -49.76 -30.62 9.60
N GLY A 153 -49.33 -30.81 8.35
CA GLY A 153 -49.70 -29.90 7.26
C GLY A 153 -49.32 -28.43 7.38
N ARG A 154 -48.09 -28.09 6.98
CA ARG A 154 -47.83 -27.02 6.01
C ARG A 154 -46.64 -27.45 5.15
N ARG A 155 -46.88 -27.70 3.86
CA ARG A 155 -45.80 -27.74 2.88
C ARG A 155 -45.24 -26.33 2.78
N ALA A 156 -44.25 -26.03 3.63
CA ALA A 156 -43.37 -24.92 3.36
C ALA A 156 -42.64 -25.28 2.06
N PHE A 157 -43.05 -24.66 0.96
CA PHE A 157 -42.20 -24.51 -0.20
C PHE A 157 -40.91 -23.86 0.32
N ALA A 158 -39.90 -24.69 0.56
CA ALA A 158 -38.55 -24.20 0.80
C ALA A 158 -38.17 -23.48 -0.49
N ASN A 159 -38.31 -22.16 -0.45
CA ASN A 159 -37.77 -21.27 -1.46
C ASN A 159 -36.35 -21.74 -1.74
N PHE A 160 -36.14 -22.09 -3.00
CA PHE A 160 -34.90 -22.55 -3.61
C PHE A 160 -33.76 -21.67 -3.10
N SER A 161 -33.11 -22.10 -2.01
CA SER A 161 -32.01 -21.37 -1.42
C SER A 161 -30.94 -21.36 -2.50
N SER A 162 -30.61 -20.17 -2.99
CA SER A 162 -29.53 -19.94 -3.92
C SER A 162 -28.35 -20.83 -3.54
N TYR A 163 -27.89 -21.66 -4.48
CA TYR A 163 -26.71 -22.50 -4.31
C TYR A 163 -25.53 -21.58 -3.94
N VAL A 164 -25.26 -21.43 -2.65
CA VAL A 164 -24.05 -20.74 -2.18
C VAL A 164 -22.90 -21.70 -2.44
N VAL A 165 -22.32 -21.60 -3.63
CA VAL A 165 -21.13 -22.37 -3.98
C VAL A 165 -20.01 -21.97 -3.03
N ARG A 166 -19.56 -22.90 -2.21
CA ARG A 166 -18.50 -22.64 -1.21
C ARG A 166 -17.14 -22.59 -1.91
N LYS A 167 -16.31 -21.62 -1.54
CA LYS A 167 -14.89 -21.60 -1.93
C LYS A 167 -14.13 -22.67 -1.14
N ALA A 168 -13.12 -23.28 -1.76
CA ALA A 168 -12.17 -24.13 -1.05
C ALA A 168 -11.36 -23.30 -0.02
N PRO A 169 -10.77 -23.95 1.00
CA PRO A 169 -9.95 -23.25 2.00
C PRO A 169 -8.81 -22.43 1.36
N PRO A 170 -8.46 -21.26 1.92
CA PRO A 170 -7.40 -20.43 1.37
C PRO A 170 -6.03 -21.10 1.52
N LEU A 171 -5.22 -21.02 0.46
CA LEU A 171 -3.85 -21.51 0.43
C LEU A 171 -2.92 -20.45 1.02
N GLU A 172 -2.43 -20.65 2.24
CA GLU A 172 -1.52 -19.72 2.90
C GLU A 172 -0.05 -20.03 2.58
N ARG A 173 0.72 -19.01 2.17
CA ARG A 173 2.17 -19.11 1.93
C ARG A 173 2.92 -17.95 2.57
N LYS A 174 4.14 -18.20 3.06
CA LYS A 174 5.00 -17.16 3.63
C LYS A 174 6.00 -16.69 2.59
N VAL A 175 6.19 -15.38 2.50
CA VAL A 175 7.13 -14.76 1.55
C VAL A 175 8.19 -14.04 2.34
N GLU A 176 9.43 -14.52 2.24
CA GLU A 176 10.56 -13.95 2.96
C GLU A 176 11.12 -12.72 2.24
N CYS A 177 11.08 -11.58 2.93
CA CYS A 177 11.63 -10.31 2.48
C CYS A 177 12.79 -9.89 3.39
N THR A 178 13.85 -9.35 2.81
CA THR A 178 14.94 -8.74 3.58
C THR A 178 14.49 -7.38 4.14
N LEU A 179 15.24 -6.82 5.09
CA LEU A 179 14.97 -5.47 5.59
C LEU A 179 15.15 -4.41 4.49
N GLU A 180 16.11 -4.61 3.59
CA GLU A 180 16.34 -3.76 2.41
C GLU A 180 15.13 -3.78 1.45
N ASP A 181 14.62 -4.98 1.15
CA ASP A 181 13.41 -5.20 0.34
C ASP A 181 12.21 -4.43 0.93
N LEU A 182 12.05 -4.48 2.25
CA LEU A 182 10.94 -3.84 2.96
C LEU A 182 11.14 -2.33 3.12
N CYS A 183 12.38 -1.85 3.13
CA CYS A 183 12.70 -0.44 3.23
C CYS A 183 12.47 0.28 1.90
N ASN A 184 12.99 -0.28 0.80
CA ASN A 184 12.96 0.34 -0.53
C ASN A 184 11.75 -0.07 -1.38
N GLY A 185 11.10 -1.18 -1.03
CA GLY A 185 10.06 -1.83 -1.83
C GLY A 185 10.67 -2.67 -2.95
N CYS A 186 10.06 -3.83 -3.22
CA CYS A 186 10.55 -4.74 -4.25
C CYS A 186 9.41 -5.48 -4.96
N LYS A 187 9.70 -6.01 -6.16
CA LYS A 187 8.83 -6.98 -6.83
C LYS A 187 9.39 -8.37 -6.51
N LYS A 188 8.66 -9.16 -5.73
CA LYS A 188 9.07 -10.51 -5.36
C LYS A 188 8.29 -11.52 -6.20
N GLU A 189 8.99 -12.37 -6.94
CA GLU A 189 8.36 -13.49 -7.64
C GLU A 189 8.35 -14.71 -6.74
N VAL A 190 7.16 -15.29 -6.55
CA VAL A 190 6.94 -16.43 -5.68
C VAL A 190 6.36 -17.56 -6.51
N LYS A 191 7.10 -18.68 -6.54
CA LYS A 191 6.62 -19.94 -7.11
C LYS A 191 5.95 -20.76 -6.02
N TYR A 192 4.75 -21.24 -6.29
CA TYR A 192 4.01 -22.11 -5.37
C TYR A 192 3.22 -23.17 -6.12
N THR A 193 2.93 -24.25 -5.42
CA THR A 193 2.12 -25.36 -5.90
C THR A 193 0.68 -25.22 -5.41
N ARG A 194 -0.28 -25.45 -6.30
CA ARG A 194 -1.71 -25.53 -5.97
C ARG A 194 -2.34 -26.79 -6.56
N ALA A 195 -3.38 -27.29 -5.91
CA ALA A 195 -4.22 -28.37 -6.43
C ALA A 195 -5.18 -27.82 -7.50
N VAL A 196 -5.28 -28.51 -8.65
CA VAL A 196 -6.17 -28.18 -9.77
C VAL A 196 -6.95 -29.43 -10.15
N VAL A 197 -8.25 -29.31 -10.41
CA VAL A 197 -9.08 -30.44 -10.84
C VAL A 197 -8.94 -30.59 -12.34
N THR A 198 -8.48 -31.76 -12.79
CA THR A 198 -8.35 -32.08 -14.22
C THR A 198 -9.70 -32.50 -14.79
N MET A 199 -9.87 -32.49 -16.12
CA MET A 199 -11.12 -32.90 -16.77
C MET A 199 -11.61 -34.30 -16.38
N ASN A 200 -10.68 -35.18 -15.94
CA ASN A 200 -10.99 -36.53 -15.49
C ASN A 200 -11.49 -36.58 -14.02
N GLY A 201 -11.71 -35.43 -13.38
CA GLY A 201 -12.10 -35.32 -11.97
C GLY A 201 -10.96 -35.55 -10.96
N LEU A 202 -9.75 -35.85 -11.43
CA LEU A 202 -8.57 -36.09 -10.61
C LEU A 202 -7.88 -34.78 -10.19
N ILE A 203 -7.36 -34.76 -8.96
CA ILE A 203 -6.62 -33.61 -8.41
C ILE A 203 -5.15 -33.72 -8.82
N ALA A 204 -4.66 -32.76 -9.61
CA ALA A 204 -3.25 -32.63 -10.00
C ALA A 204 -2.58 -31.43 -9.32
N LYS A 205 -1.27 -31.54 -9.04
CA LYS A 205 -0.48 -30.41 -8.51
C LYS A 205 0.04 -29.58 -9.68
N LYS A 206 -0.26 -28.28 -9.69
CA LYS A 206 0.23 -27.32 -10.70
C LYS A 206 1.13 -26.28 -10.05
N GLU A 207 2.30 -26.04 -10.65
CA GLU A 207 3.19 -24.95 -10.27
C GLU A 207 2.74 -23.64 -10.91
N VAL A 208 2.67 -22.58 -10.11
CA VAL A 208 2.27 -21.24 -10.54
C VAL A 208 3.25 -20.22 -9.97
N THR A 209 3.70 -19.31 -10.82
CA THR A 209 4.52 -18.15 -10.41
C THR A 209 3.61 -16.92 -10.26
N ARG A 210 3.77 -16.17 -9.17
CA ARG A 210 3.09 -14.89 -8.97
C ARG A 210 4.04 -13.81 -8.49
N THR A 211 3.87 -12.61 -9.04
CA THR A 211 4.65 -11.43 -8.68
C THR A 211 3.90 -10.62 -7.63
N ILE A 212 4.50 -10.47 -6.45
CA ILE A 212 4.00 -9.66 -5.35
C ILE A 212 4.75 -8.33 -5.34
N ARG A 213 4.01 -7.22 -5.39
CA ARG A 213 4.58 -5.87 -5.28
C ARG A 213 4.61 -5.45 -3.81
N VAL A 214 5.76 -5.64 -3.17
CA VAL A 214 6.01 -5.25 -1.77
C VAL A 214 6.20 -3.75 -1.72
N LYS A 215 5.32 -3.04 -1.01
CA LYS A 215 5.47 -1.59 -0.83
C LYS A 215 6.46 -1.28 0.31
N PRO A 216 7.18 -0.15 0.23
CA PRO A 216 7.98 0.35 1.34
C PRO A 216 7.19 0.42 2.64
N GLY A 217 7.81 0.00 3.73
CA GLY A 217 7.27 0.10 5.08
C GLY A 217 6.28 -0.99 5.47
N TRP A 218 6.07 -2.00 4.62
CA TRP A 218 5.28 -3.18 4.99
C TRP A 218 5.85 -3.84 6.25
N LYS A 219 4.95 -4.22 7.16
CA LYS A 219 5.27 -4.86 8.44
C LYS A 219 5.14 -6.38 8.31
N LYS A 220 5.85 -7.12 9.17
CA LYS A 220 5.64 -8.56 9.36
C LYS A 220 4.14 -8.87 9.52
N GLY A 221 3.66 -9.87 8.78
CA GLY A 221 2.28 -10.34 8.86
C GLY A 221 1.32 -9.68 7.86
N MET A 222 1.79 -8.73 7.04
CA MET A 222 0.98 -8.18 5.94
C MET A 222 0.54 -9.31 5.00
N LYS A 223 -0.76 -9.39 4.71
CA LYS A 223 -1.36 -10.42 3.85
C LYS A 223 -1.66 -9.84 2.48
N VAL A 224 -1.23 -10.53 1.43
CA VAL A 224 -1.54 -10.25 0.03
C VAL A 224 -2.40 -11.39 -0.48
N MET A 225 -3.64 -11.10 -0.86
CA MET A 225 -4.59 -12.11 -1.31
C MET A 225 -4.70 -12.09 -2.83
N PHE A 226 -4.68 -13.27 -3.44
CA PHE A 226 -5.00 -13.49 -4.84
C PHE A 226 -6.23 -14.37 -4.93
N GLU A 227 -7.34 -13.78 -5.34
CA GLU A 227 -8.64 -14.45 -5.41
C GLU A 227 -8.64 -15.60 -6.43
N GLY A 228 -9.21 -16.75 -6.06
CA GLY A 228 -9.33 -17.92 -6.93
C GLY A 228 -8.00 -18.57 -7.35
N MET A 229 -6.90 -18.18 -6.71
CA MET A 229 -5.55 -18.69 -7.02
C MET A 229 -5.05 -19.78 -6.06
N GLY A 230 -5.84 -20.16 -5.06
CA GLY A 230 -5.58 -21.25 -4.13
C GLY A 230 -5.92 -22.62 -4.70
N ASP A 231 -6.15 -23.58 -3.81
CA ASP A 231 -6.47 -24.96 -4.17
C ASP A 231 -7.89 -25.07 -4.72
N GLU A 232 -8.06 -25.89 -5.75
CA GLU A 232 -9.35 -26.25 -6.33
C GLU A 232 -9.84 -27.58 -5.76
N ARG A 233 -11.16 -27.68 -5.54
CA ARG A 233 -11.80 -28.93 -5.11
C ARG A 233 -13.04 -29.20 -5.97
N PRO A 234 -13.33 -30.47 -6.31
CA PRO A 234 -14.55 -30.81 -7.03
C PRO A 234 -15.79 -30.30 -6.29
N GLY A 235 -16.70 -29.62 -7.00
CA GLY A 235 -17.93 -29.06 -6.43
C GLY A 235 -17.78 -27.75 -5.63
N CYS A 236 -16.58 -27.18 -5.57
CA CYS A 236 -16.31 -25.90 -4.90
C CYS A 236 -15.63 -24.91 -5.85
N LEU A 237 -15.80 -23.61 -5.59
CA LEU A 237 -14.98 -22.59 -6.25
C LEU A 237 -13.51 -22.69 -5.79
N PRO A 238 -12.54 -22.33 -6.64
CA PRO A 238 -11.14 -22.26 -6.25
C PRO A 238 -10.96 -21.39 -5.00
N GLY A 239 -10.12 -21.85 -4.07
CA GLY A 239 -9.76 -21.07 -2.89
C GLY A 239 -8.93 -19.85 -3.24
N ASP A 240 -8.67 -18.99 -2.27
CA ASP A 240 -7.82 -17.81 -2.44
C ASP A 240 -6.37 -18.14 -2.05
N ALA A 241 -5.37 -17.59 -2.72
CA ALA A 241 -3.97 -17.71 -2.31
C ALA A 241 -3.58 -16.50 -1.45
N VAL A 242 -3.22 -16.76 -0.19
CA VAL A 242 -2.90 -15.72 0.80
C VAL A 242 -1.41 -15.76 1.10
N PHE A 243 -0.69 -14.74 0.65
CA PHE A 243 0.74 -14.59 0.90
C PHE A 243 0.97 -13.68 2.10
N THR A 244 1.56 -14.23 3.15
CA THR A 244 1.93 -13.47 4.35
C THR A 244 3.39 -13.07 4.29
N ILE A 245 3.67 -11.77 4.40
CA ILE A 245 5.02 -11.23 4.37
C ILE A 245 5.74 -11.58 5.68
N ALA A 246 6.89 -12.23 5.56
CA ALA A 246 7.77 -12.60 6.65
C ALA A 246 9.09 -11.82 6.55
N GLU A 247 9.56 -11.35 7.69
CA GLU A 247 10.83 -10.63 7.78
C GLU A 247 11.97 -11.63 7.94
N LYS A 248 12.94 -11.60 7.02
CA LYS A 248 14.16 -12.38 7.12
C LYS A 248 15.08 -11.76 8.18
N LYS A 249 15.68 -12.60 9.03
CA LYS A 249 16.67 -12.14 10.02
C LYS A 249 17.86 -11.50 9.28
N HIS A 250 18.22 -10.29 9.67
CA HIS A 250 19.37 -9.56 9.15
C HIS A 250 20.57 -9.72 10.10
N LYS A 251 21.79 -9.70 9.55
CA LYS A 251 23.02 -9.96 10.32
C LYS A 251 23.35 -8.82 11.31
N VAL A 252 23.12 -7.59 10.88
CA VAL A 252 23.53 -6.36 11.58
C VAL A 252 22.36 -5.67 12.30
N PHE A 253 21.29 -5.36 11.55
CA PHE A 253 20.09 -4.71 12.09
C PHE A 253 19.00 -5.65 12.59
N LYS A 254 18.27 -5.21 13.61
CA LYS A 254 17.02 -5.80 14.08
C LYS A 254 15.90 -4.75 14.00
N ARG A 255 14.83 -5.05 13.28
CA ARG A 255 13.66 -4.16 13.18
C ARG A 255 12.86 -4.15 14.49
N LYS A 256 12.48 -2.96 14.95
CA LYS A 256 11.54 -2.74 16.06
C LYS A 256 10.48 -1.72 15.62
N GLY A 257 9.39 -2.22 15.04
CA GLY A 257 8.34 -1.35 14.48
C GLY A 257 8.84 -0.59 13.24
N ASN A 258 8.94 0.73 13.36
CA ASN A 258 9.52 1.58 12.31
C ASN A 258 11.00 1.87 12.54
N ASP A 259 11.51 1.59 13.74
CA ASP A 259 12.90 1.82 14.09
C ASP A 259 13.77 0.61 13.75
N LEU A 260 15.06 0.86 13.56
CA LEU A 260 16.09 -0.16 13.46
C LEU A 260 16.95 -0.15 14.70
N VAL A 261 17.33 -1.33 15.17
CA VAL A 261 18.25 -1.48 16.29
C VAL A 261 19.53 -2.13 15.78
N LEU A 262 20.64 -1.44 15.95
CA LEU A 262 22.00 -1.96 15.72
C LEU A 262 22.62 -2.26 17.08
N LYS A 263 23.19 -3.46 17.24
CA LYS A 263 24.04 -3.77 18.39
C LYS A 263 25.49 -3.60 17.98
N ALA A 264 26.22 -2.75 18.71
CA ALA A 264 27.62 -2.47 18.46
C ALA A 264 28.43 -2.79 19.72
N GLU A 265 29.45 -3.62 19.58
CA GLU A 265 30.35 -3.98 20.68
C GLU A 265 31.50 -2.99 20.76
N VAL A 266 31.78 -2.48 21.95
CA VAL A 266 32.81 -1.45 22.19
C VAL A 266 33.77 -1.94 23.27
N PRO A 267 35.09 -1.97 23.01
CA PRO A 267 36.07 -2.21 24.05
C PRO A 267 36.01 -1.12 25.13
N LEU A 268 36.17 -1.49 26.41
CA LEU A 268 36.15 -0.53 27.52
C LEU A 268 37.09 0.66 27.31
N VAL A 269 38.30 0.43 26.78
CA VAL A 269 39.26 1.52 26.51
C VAL A 269 38.66 2.52 25.53
N SER A 270 38.16 2.05 24.38
CA SER A 270 37.54 2.90 23.37
C SER A 270 36.27 3.60 23.87
N ALA A 271 35.51 2.96 24.76
CA ALA A 271 34.34 3.55 25.38
C ALA A 271 34.68 4.77 26.28
N LEU A 272 35.89 4.81 26.85
CA LEU A 272 36.38 5.88 27.73
C LEU A 272 37.25 6.94 27.01
N THR A 273 38.11 6.51 26.07
CA THR A 273 39.06 7.41 25.37
C THR A 273 38.50 7.97 24.07
N GLY A 274 37.34 7.49 23.65
CA GLY A 274 36.66 7.87 22.43
C GLY A 274 36.74 6.78 21.36
N TRP A 275 35.60 6.56 20.71
CA TRP A 275 35.40 5.49 19.75
C TRP A 275 34.83 6.01 18.44
N SER A 276 35.26 5.44 17.32
CA SER A 276 34.62 5.66 16.04
C SER A 276 34.44 4.34 15.31
N PHE A 277 33.29 4.19 14.67
CA PHE A 277 33.01 3.01 13.87
C PHE A 277 32.17 3.40 12.65
N SER A 278 32.25 2.58 11.60
CA SER A 278 31.46 2.77 10.38
C SER A 278 30.70 1.51 10.03
N PHE A 279 29.50 1.68 9.49
CA PHE A 279 28.62 0.60 9.06
C PHE A 279 27.82 1.02 7.84
N ARG A 280 27.25 0.03 7.13
CA ARG A 280 26.38 0.28 5.97
C ARG A 280 24.92 0.33 6.40
N LEU A 281 24.21 1.38 5.99
CA LEU A 281 22.77 1.48 6.13
C LEU A 281 22.06 0.52 5.16
N LEU A 282 20.75 0.33 5.36
CA LEU A 282 19.90 -0.44 4.44
C LEU A 282 19.83 0.15 3.01
N GLY A 283 20.18 1.43 2.84
CA GLY A 283 20.27 2.08 1.53
C GLY A 283 21.57 1.81 0.77
N GLY A 284 22.58 1.21 1.42
CA GLY A 284 23.92 0.99 0.86
C GLY A 284 24.93 2.08 1.26
N ASP A 285 24.46 3.23 1.74
CA ASP A 285 25.29 4.33 2.19
C ASP A 285 26.11 3.96 3.44
N LYS A 286 27.36 4.43 3.49
CA LYS A 286 28.23 4.25 4.65
C LYS A 286 28.00 5.38 5.64
N MET A 287 27.67 5.02 6.87
CA MET A 287 27.60 5.96 7.99
C MET A 287 28.76 5.72 8.93
N SER A 288 29.25 6.81 9.53
CA SER A 288 30.25 6.75 10.60
C SER A 288 29.70 7.49 11.82
N CYS A 289 29.93 6.91 13.00
CA CYS A 289 29.62 7.54 14.26
C CYS A 289 30.93 7.69 15.05
N SER A 290 31.19 8.90 15.54
CA SER A 290 32.37 9.22 16.35
C SER A 290 31.97 9.81 17.70
N PHE A 291 32.56 9.29 18.76
CA PHE A 291 32.30 9.65 20.15
C PHE A 291 33.61 10.13 20.76
N ARG A 292 34.04 11.36 20.46
CA ARG A 292 35.31 11.90 20.99
C ARG A 292 35.16 12.45 22.40
N ASP A 293 34.01 13.08 22.66
CA ASP A 293 33.75 13.80 23.92
C ASP A 293 32.68 13.12 24.79
N GLU A 294 32.14 11.97 24.34
CA GLU A 294 31.08 11.23 25.02
C GLU A 294 31.61 9.91 25.59
N VAL A 295 31.41 9.66 26.88
CA VAL A 295 31.71 8.37 27.52
C VAL A 295 30.57 7.39 27.23
N ILE A 296 30.90 6.25 26.63
CA ILE A 296 29.93 5.19 26.32
C ILE A 296 29.81 4.27 27.54
N PHE A 297 28.69 4.36 28.26
CA PHE A 297 28.40 3.45 29.37
C PHE A 297 27.63 2.19 28.91
N PRO A 298 27.66 1.09 29.68
CA PRO A 298 26.89 -0.11 29.36
C PRO A 298 25.39 0.20 29.22
N GLY A 299 24.81 -0.11 28.07
CA GLY A 299 23.40 0.19 27.78
C GLY A 299 23.16 1.58 27.19
N TYR A 300 24.20 2.37 26.94
CA TYR A 300 24.10 3.61 26.16
C TYR A 300 23.44 3.33 24.80
N GLU A 301 22.54 4.22 24.39
CA GLU A 301 21.84 4.15 23.11
C GLU A 301 21.99 5.49 22.38
N LYS A 302 22.62 5.46 21.20
CA LYS A 302 22.66 6.63 20.30
C LYS A 302 21.54 6.52 19.30
N VAL A 303 20.70 7.54 19.23
CA VAL A 303 19.63 7.63 18.24
C VAL A 303 20.11 8.47 17.07
N VAL A 304 20.06 7.89 15.87
CA VAL A 304 20.30 8.57 14.59
C VAL A 304 18.94 8.75 13.92
N PRO A 305 18.40 9.98 13.91
CA PRO A 305 17.05 10.22 13.41
C PRO A 305 16.97 9.99 11.90
N GLY A 306 15.84 9.44 11.42
CA GLY A 306 15.57 9.27 9.98
C GLY A 306 16.30 8.14 9.28
N GLU A 307 17.12 7.34 9.98
CA GLU A 307 17.85 6.21 9.40
C GLU A 307 17.23 4.83 9.66
N GLY A 308 15.96 4.81 10.09
CA GLY A 308 15.17 3.60 10.31
C GLY A 308 14.47 3.05 9.06
N MET A 309 13.40 2.28 9.30
CA MET A 309 12.54 1.73 8.25
C MET A 309 11.63 2.80 7.66
N SER A 310 11.26 2.66 6.39
CA SER A 310 10.23 3.48 5.78
C SER A 310 8.87 3.32 6.48
N VAL A 311 8.16 4.42 6.65
CA VAL A 311 6.84 4.43 7.30
C VAL A 311 5.75 4.26 6.24
N SER A 312 4.93 3.22 6.39
CA SER A 312 3.83 2.99 5.45
C SER A 312 2.73 4.04 5.62
N GLY A 313 2.33 4.69 4.53
CA GLY A 313 1.22 5.66 4.50
C GLY A 313 1.59 7.10 4.85
N ALA A 314 2.85 7.38 5.18
CA ALA A 314 3.34 8.74 5.42
C ALA A 314 3.96 9.36 4.15
N SER A 315 4.41 10.62 4.24
CA SER A 315 5.01 11.34 3.10
C SER A 315 6.21 10.58 2.53
N LYS A 316 6.40 10.71 1.20
CA LYS A 316 7.48 10.02 0.48
C LYS A 316 8.83 10.43 1.09
N GLY A 317 9.51 9.47 1.73
CA GLY A 317 10.80 9.69 2.39
C GLY A 317 10.75 9.70 3.93
N SER A 318 9.56 9.61 4.54
CA SER A 318 9.47 9.45 6.00
C SER A 318 10.02 8.09 6.45
N ARG A 319 10.98 8.15 7.37
CA ARG A 319 11.68 6.98 7.94
C ARG A 319 11.64 7.08 9.46
N GLY A 320 11.65 5.93 10.13
CA GLY A 320 11.86 5.86 11.57
C GLY A 320 13.31 6.15 11.94
N ASP A 321 13.69 5.80 13.18
CA ASP A 321 15.02 6.10 13.68
C ASP A 321 15.92 4.86 13.71
N LEU A 322 17.23 5.07 13.61
CA LEU A 322 18.23 4.05 13.88
C LEU A 322 18.73 4.21 15.31
N ARG A 323 18.58 3.16 16.12
CA ARG A 323 19.05 3.10 17.50
C ARG A 323 20.26 2.21 17.58
N VAL A 324 21.41 2.79 17.87
CA VAL A 324 22.66 2.05 18.11
C VAL A 324 22.78 1.78 19.59
N LYS A 325 22.67 0.51 19.98
CA LYS A 325 22.89 0.04 21.34
C LYS A 325 24.32 -0.43 21.49
N PHE A 326 25.02 0.15 22.45
CA PHE A 326 26.41 -0.18 22.74
C PHE A 326 26.49 -1.21 23.86
N ASP A 327 27.24 -2.28 23.58
CA ASP A 327 27.60 -3.30 24.56
C ASP A 327 29.09 -3.15 24.87
N VAL A 328 29.41 -2.82 26.13
CA VAL A 328 30.79 -2.54 26.54
C VAL A 328 31.46 -3.84 26.92
N VAL A 329 32.46 -4.24 26.14
CA VAL A 329 33.23 -5.47 26.35
C VAL A 329 34.39 -5.16 27.29
N PHE A 330 34.34 -5.76 28.48
CA PHE A 330 35.40 -5.69 29.48
C PHE A 330 36.54 -6.66 29.14
N PRO A 331 37.81 -6.25 29.38
CA PRO A 331 38.96 -7.15 29.22
C PRO A 331 38.87 -8.32 30.21
N LYS A 332 39.22 -9.53 29.77
CA LYS A 332 39.15 -10.75 30.60
C LYS A 332 40.21 -10.80 31.69
N ASN A 333 41.39 -10.26 31.42
CA ASN A 333 42.54 -10.27 32.32
C ASN A 333 43.20 -8.89 32.33
N LEU A 334 43.71 -8.48 33.48
CA LEU A 334 44.47 -7.25 33.69
C LEU A 334 45.65 -7.56 34.60
N THR A 335 46.83 -7.02 34.28
CA THR A 335 48.02 -7.12 35.13
C THR A 335 47.88 -6.23 36.37
N ASP A 336 48.63 -6.51 37.43
CA ASP A 336 48.55 -5.72 38.67
C ASP A 336 48.97 -4.26 38.44
N GLU A 337 49.97 -4.01 37.59
CA GLU A 337 50.38 -2.67 37.17
C GLU A 337 49.23 -1.91 36.48
N GLN A 338 48.50 -2.56 35.58
CA GLN A 338 47.35 -1.96 34.89
C GLN A 338 46.21 -1.65 35.86
N ARG A 339 45.97 -2.51 36.86
CA ARG A 339 44.93 -2.29 37.88
C ARG A 339 45.26 -1.07 38.75
N VAL A 340 46.50 -0.92 39.17
CA VAL A 340 46.94 0.26 39.94
C VAL A 340 46.79 1.54 39.10
N GLY A 341 47.23 1.51 37.84
CA GLY A 341 47.06 2.63 36.92
C GLY A 341 45.60 3.03 36.72
N LEU A 342 44.73 2.06 36.45
CA LEU A 342 43.28 2.28 36.32
C LEU A 342 42.66 2.79 37.62
N ALA A 343 43.05 2.24 38.78
CA ALA A 343 42.54 2.69 40.06
C ALA A 343 42.89 4.15 40.35
N ASN A 344 44.11 4.59 40.02
CA ASN A 344 44.52 5.99 40.20
C ASN A 344 43.71 6.94 39.32
N ILE A 345 43.48 6.58 38.05
CA ILE A 345 42.70 7.39 37.12
C ILE A 345 41.23 7.44 37.55
N LEU A 346 40.62 6.28 37.81
CA LEU A 346 39.18 6.18 38.10
C LEU A 346 38.81 6.73 39.47
N ARG A 347 39.72 6.72 40.45
CA ARG A 347 39.50 7.38 41.76
C ARG A 347 39.36 8.89 41.64
N CYS A 348 40.01 9.52 40.67
CA CYS A 348 39.87 10.96 40.41
C CYS A 348 38.56 11.31 39.70
N CYS A 349 37.82 10.32 39.19
CA CYS A 349 36.57 10.50 38.44
C CYS A 349 35.30 10.19 39.27
N ALA A 350 35.44 9.70 40.51
CA ALA A 350 34.35 9.34 41.42
C ALA A 350 34.07 10.47 42.41
#